data_AF-A0A537K4H2-F1
#
_entry.id   AF-A0A537K4H2-F1
#
_cell.length_a   1.000
_cell.length_b   1.000
_cell.length_c   1.000
_cell.angle_alpha   90.00
_cell.angle_beta   90.00
_cell.angle_gamma   90.00
#
_symmetry.space_group_name_H-M   'P 1'
#
loop_
_entity.id
_entity.type
_entity.pdbx_description
1 polymer ?
#
loop_
_entity_poly.entity_id
_entity_poly.type
_entity_poly.pdbx_seq_one_letter_code
_entity_poly.pdbx_strand_id
1 'polypeptide(L)' 'MYKRLNELSFVIGLFFSIVSIILLTDYFFKKELSSKINLYTGIVFLIFGLFMMSIKRNKNAK' A
#
# COMPACT_ATOMS: atom_id res chain seq x y z
N MET A 1 -1.51 19.36 4.33
CA MET A 1 -1.96 17.98 4.02
C MET A 1 -2.72 17.88 2.69
N TYR A 2 -3.64 18.78 2.35
CA TYR A 2 -4.44 18.73 1.11
C TYR A 2 -3.65 18.69 -0.22
N LYS A 3 -2.46 19.30 -0.32
CA LYS A 3 -1.61 19.21 -1.53
C LYS A 3 -1.01 17.83 -1.78
N ARG A 4 -0.83 17.00 -0.74
CA ARG A 4 -0.26 15.63 -0.86
C ARG A 4 -1.32 14.61 -1.29
N LEU A 5 -2.58 14.82 -0.90
CA LEU A 5 -3.71 13.97 -1.32
C LEU A 5 -4.06 14.13 -2.82
N ASN A 6 -3.65 15.23 -3.45
CA ASN A 6 -3.83 15.44 -4.88
C ASN A 6 -2.66 14.89 -5.72
N GLU A 7 -1.65 14.29 -5.08
CA GLU A 7 -0.57 13.62 -5.78
C GLU A 7 -1.00 12.19 -6.07
N LEU A 8 -1.15 11.87 -7.36
CA LEU A 8 -1.58 10.56 -7.81
C LEU A 8 -0.77 9.42 -7.18
N SER A 9 0.56 9.60 -7.05
CA SER A 9 1.46 8.64 -6.41
C SER A 9 1.12 8.38 -4.93
N PHE A 10 0.69 9.41 -4.19
CA PHE A 10 0.30 9.28 -2.79
C PHE A 10 -1.03 8.53 -2.66
N VAL A 11 -2.03 8.85 -3.50
CA VAL A 11 -3.32 8.16 -3.52
C VAL A 11 -3.15 6.69 -3.91
N ILE A 12 -2.30 6.41 -4.90
CA ILE A 12 -1.93 5.04 -5.30
C ILE A 12 -1.28 4.31 -4.12
N GLY A 13 -0.32 4.93 -3.44
CA GLY A 13 0.35 4.32 -2.29
C GLY A 13 -0.60 4.03 -1.14
N LEU A 14 -1.52 4.96 -0.84
CA LEU A 14 -2.57 4.79 0.16
C LEU A 14 -3.48 3.59 -0.18
N PHE A 15 -3.93 3.49 -1.44
CA PHE A 15 -4.77 2.39 -1.90
C PHE A 15 -4.09 1.04 -1.70
N PHE A 16 -2.85 0.88 -2.16
CA PHE A 16 -2.09 -0.36 -1.98
C PHE A 16 -1.85 -0.70 -0.51
N SER A 17 -1.63 0.31 0.33
CA SER A 17 -1.47 0.12 1.78
C SER A 17 -2.76 -0.40 2.43
N ILE A 18 -3.92 0.12 2.05
CA ILE A 18 -5.23 -0.37 2.55
C ILE A 18 -5.47 -1.81 2.10
N VAL A 19 -5.25 -2.13 0.82
CA VAL A 19 -5.42 -3.50 0.30
C VAL A 19 -4.49 -4.50 0.98
N SER A 20 -3.25 -4.09 1.24
CA SER A 20 -2.28 -4.88 2.00
C SER A 20 -2.77 -5.22 3.41
N ILE A 21 -3.30 -4.24 4.14
CA ILE A 21 -3.85 -4.46 5.48
C ILE A 21 -5.01 -5.45 5.43
N ILE A 22 -5.89 -5.35 4.43
CA ILE A 22 -7.00 -6.29 4.24
C ILE A 22 -6.48 -7.72 4.00
N LEU A 23 -5.49 -7.89 3.12
CA LEU A 23 -4.90 -9.20 2.81
C LEU A 23 -4.17 -9.82 4.01
N LEU A 24 -3.43 -9.01 4.78
CA LEU A 24 -2.76 -9.47 5.99
C LEU A 24 -3.78 -9.83 7.07
N THR A 25 -4.82 -9.01 7.25
CA THR A 25 -5.89 -9.28 8.21
C THR A 25 -6.62 -10.57 7.85
N ASP A 26 -6.91 -10.81 6.57
CA ASP A 26 -7.52 -12.07 6.12
C ASP A 26 -6.63 -13.28 6.45
N TYR A 27 -5.33 -13.18 6.21
CA TYR A 27 -4.37 -14.25 6.54
C TYR A 27 -4.31 -14.56 8.05
N PHE A 28 -4.36 -13.53 8.91
CA PHE A 28 -4.24 -13.69 10.37
C PHE A 28 -5.57 -14.09 11.04
N PHE A 29 -6.71 -13.62 10.55
CA PHE A 29 -8.02 -13.83 11.20
C PHE A 29 -8.84 -14.96 10.58
N LYS A 30 -8.63 -15.32 9.30
CA LYS A 30 -9.35 -16.41 8.64
C LYS A 30 -8.44 -17.61 8.37
N LYS A 31 -8.53 -18.60 9.26
CA LYS A 31 -7.77 -19.86 9.18
C LYS A 31 -8.03 -20.66 7.89
N GLU A 32 -9.24 -20.58 7.33
CA GLU A 32 -9.60 -21.26 6.08
C GLU A 32 -9.10 -20.56 4.81
N LEU A 33 -8.81 -19.26 4.89
CA LEU A 33 -8.31 -18.43 3.79
C LEU A 33 -6.83 -18.08 3.94
N SER A 34 -6.12 -18.80 4.82
CA SER A 34 -4.69 -18.65 5.09
C SER A 34 -3.85 -19.19 3.92
N SER A 35 -4.01 -18.56 2.76
CA SER A 35 -3.20 -18.82 1.59
C SER A 35 -1.89 -18.06 1.74
N LYS A 36 -0.77 -18.75 1.50
CA LYS A 36 0.56 -18.13 1.46
C LYS A 36 0.60 -16.97 0.45
N ILE A 37 -0.22 -17.03 -0.60
CA ILE A 37 -0.40 -15.94 -1.57
C ILE A 37 -0.88 -14.66 -0.87
N ASN A 38 -1.86 -14.71 0.04
CA ASN A 38 -2.37 -13.50 0.70
C ASN A 38 -1.28 -12.82 1.54
N LEU A 39 -0.42 -13.61 2.19
CA LEU A 39 0.73 -13.09 2.95
C LEU A 39 1.78 -12.45 2.05
N TYR A 40 2.25 -13.15 1.00
CA TYR A 40 3.28 -12.60 0.11
C TYR A 40 2.77 -11.35 -0.63
N THR A 41 1.56 -11.40 -1.16
CA THR A 41 0.96 -10.27 -1.88
C THR A 41 0.69 -9.09 -0.94
N GLY A 42 0.22 -9.36 0.27
CA GLY A 42 0.03 -8.35 1.31
C GLY A 42 1.33 -7.64 1.69
N ILE A 43 2.43 -8.38 1.90
CA ILE A 43 3.75 -7.80 2.23
C ILE A 43 4.28 -6.95 1.06
N VAL A 44 4.23 -7.47 -0.17
CA VAL A 44 4.71 -6.74 -1.36
C VAL A 44 3.92 -5.45 -1.56
N PHE A 45 2.60 -5.50 -1.42
CA PHE A 45 1.73 -4.31 -1.53
C PHE A 45 1.96 -3.32 -0.38
N LEU A 46 2.30 -3.79 0.82
CA LEU A 46 2.65 -2.91 1.94
C LEU A 46 3.92 -2.12 1.62
N ILE A 47 4.98 -2.82 1.21
CA ILE A 47 6.28 -2.22 0.89
C ILE A 47 6.13 -1.23 -0.26
N PHE A 48 5.41 -1.63 -1.31
CA PHE A 48 5.16 -0.77 -2.47
C PHE A 48 4.31 0.46 -2.11
N GLY A 49 3.25 0.28 -1.32
CA GLY A 49 2.38 1.37 -0.88
C GLY A 49 3.12 2.41 -0.03
N LEU A 50 3.94 1.94 0.92
CA LEU A 50 4.78 2.79 1.77
C LEU A 50 5.87 3.51 0.96
N PHE A 51 6.48 2.82 -0.01
CA PHE A 51 7.45 3.42 -0.92
C PHE A 51 6.83 4.55 -1.76
N MET A 52 5.65 4.32 -2.33
CA MET A 52 4.93 5.30 -3.13
C MET A 52 4.44 6.50 -2.30
N MET A 53 4.04 6.29 -1.04
CA MET A 53 3.72 7.40 -0.12
C MET A 53 4.96 8.18 0.32
N SER A 54 6.13 7.54 0.37
CA SER A 54 7.40 8.17 0.74
C SER A 54 8.07 8.92 -0.41
N ILE A 55 7.73 8.57 -1.66
CA ILE A 55 8.08 9.36 -2.84
C ILE A 55 7.41 10.73 -2.73
N LYS A 56 8.17 11.71 -2.25
CA LYS A 56 7.84 13.11 -2.41
C LYS A 56 8.08 13.46 -3.87
N ARG A 57 7.04 13.87 -4.60
CA ARG A 57 7.23 14.47 -5.92
C ARG A 57 7.97 15.80 -5.73
N ASN A 58 9.29 15.78 -5.86
CA ASN A 58 10.09 16.99 -5.83
C ASN A 58 9.68 17.80 -7.06
N LYS A 59 8.90 18.86 -6.88
CA LYS A 59 8.48 19.80 -7.94
C LYS A 59 9.66 20.67 -8.44
N ASN A 60 10.84 20.06 -8.60
CA ASN A 60 12.05 20.69 -9.13
C ASN A 60 12.67 19.81 -10.24
N ALA A 61 11.83 19.26 -11.12
CA ALA A 61 12.27 18.88 -12.44
C ALA A 61 11.77 19.98 -13.38
N LYS A 62 12.65 20.97 -13.59
CA LYS A 62 12.65 22.06 -14.58
C LYS A 62 11.30 22.62 -15.05
#